data_AF-A0A352S1G3-F1
#
_entry.id   AF-A0A352S1G3-F1
#
_cell.length_a   1.000
_cell.length_b   1.000
_cell.length_c   1.000
_cell.angle_alpha   90.00
_cell.angle_beta   90.00
_cell.angle_gamma   90.00
#
_symmetry.space_group_name_H-M   'P 1'
#
loop_
_entity.id
_entity.type
_entity.pdbx_description
1 polymer ?
#
loop_
_entity_poly.entity_id
_entity_poly.type
_entity_poly.pdbx_seq_one_letter_code
_entity_poly.pdbx_strand_id
1 'polypeptide(L)' 'PLFLLTGEYDYSCTPEDSQELARLIPGAELAIMPGLGHFPMSEAPQAFMSHLL' A
#
# COMPACT_ATOMS: atom_id res chain seq x y z
N PRO A 1 10.47 8.87 -8.51
CA PRO A 1 10.17 8.35 -7.15
C PRO A 1 9.14 7.22 -7.30
N LEU A 2 9.27 6.15 -6.53
CA LEU A 2 8.34 5.00 -6.54
C LEU A 2 7.67 4.91 -5.18
N PHE A 3 6.34 4.88 -5.15
CA PHE A 3 5.56 4.70 -3.94
C PHE A 3 4.79 3.39 -4.04
N LEU A 4 4.88 2.59 -2.97
CA LEU A 4 4.13 1.35 -2.79
C LEU A 4 3.08 1.62 -1.71
N LEU A 5 1.81 1.64 -2.10
CA LEU A 5 0.68 1.82 -1.20
C LEU A 5 -0.04 0.47 -1.06
N THR A 6 0.11 -0.19 0.07
CA THR A 6 -0.38 -1.56 0.28
C THR A 6 -1.44 -1.59 1.37
N GLY A 7 -2.57 -2.23 1.10
CA GLY A 7 -3.60 -2.44 2.11
C GLY A 7 -3.13 -3.38 3.22
N GLU A 8 -3.40 -3.03 4.49
CA GLU A 8 -3.04 -3.84 5.66
C GLU A 8 -3.55 -5.29 5.61
N TYR A 9 -4.74 -5.51 5.04
CA TYR A 9 -5.35 -6.84 4.91
C TYR A 9 -5.48 -7.32 3.46
N ASP A 10 -4.71 -6.75 2.53
CA ASP A 10 -4.66 -7.25 1.16
C ASP A 10 -4.06 -8.67 1.12
N TYR A 11 -4.89 -9.65 0.78
CA TYR A 11 -4.47 -11.06 0.68
C TYR A 11 -3.82 -11.41 -0.66
N SER A 12 -4.03 -10.57 -1.68
CA SER A 12 -3.54 -10.77 -3.06
C SER A 12 -2.15 -10.16 -3.24
N CYS A 13 -1.88 -9.05 -2.54
CA CYS A 13 -0.58 -8.40 -2.47
C CYS A 13 -0.28 -8.07 -1.00
N THR A 14 0.36 -9.00 -0.28
CA THR A 14 0.50 -8.89 1.17
C THR A 14 1.43 -7.74 1.57
N PRO A 15 1.28 -7.18 2.78
CA PRO A 15 2.25 -6.24 3.36
C PRO A 15 3.68 -6.79 3.32
N GLU A 16 3.86 -8.09 3.57
CA GLU A 16 5.16 -8.77 3.55
C GLU A 16 5.80 -8.75 2.16
N ASP A 17 5.03 -9.06 1.11
CA ASP A 17 5.51 -9.02 -0.29
C ASP A 17 5.94 -7.59 -0.67
N SER A 18 5.16 -6.60 -0.24
CA SER A 18 5.45 -5.18 -0.52
C SER A 18 6.69 -4.68 0.22
N GLN A 19 6.90 -5.15 1.46
CA GLN A 19 8.12 -4.88 2.21
C GLN A 19 9.36 -5.51 1.56
N GLU A 20 9.23 -6.73 1.03
CA GLU A 20 10.31 -7.37 0.28
C GLU A 20 10.64 -6.59 -0.99
N LEU A 21 9.64 -6.20 -1.76
CA LEU A 21 9.81 -5.40 -2.97
C LEU A 21 10.48 -4.04 -2.67
N ALA A 22 10.06 -3.36 -1.60
CA ALA A 22 10.65 -2.08 -1.19
C ALA A 22 12.14 -2.20 -0.87
N ARG A 23 12.59 -3.33 -0.30
CA ARG A 23 14.02 -3.59 -0.03
C ARG A 23 14.83 -3.79 -1.31
N LEU A 24 14.20 -4.28 -2.38
CA LEU A 24 14.86 -4.57 -3.66
C LEU A 24 14.98 -3.34 -4.56
N ILE A 25 14.17 -2.31 -4.34
CA ILE A 25 14.13 -1.11 -5.20
C ILE A 25 14.69 0.10 -4.43
N PRO A 26 15.95 0.51 -4.70
CA PRO A 26 16.53 1.68 -4.06
C PRO A 26 15.69 2.95 -4.30
N GLY A 27 15.32 3.62 -3.21
CA GLY A 27 14.51 4.84 -3.27
C GLY A 27 13.00 4.61 -3.44
N ALA A 28 12.53 3.37 -3.28
CA ALA A 28 11.11 3.11 -3.11
C ALA A 28 10.64 3.50 -1.70
N GLU A 29 9.47 4.12 -1.62
CA GLU A 29 8.80 4.48 -0.37
C GLU A 29 7.57 3.57 -0.20
N LEU A 30 7.48 2.88 0.93
CA LEU A 30 6.37 1.98 1.24
C LEU A 30 5.49 2.60 2.32
N ALA A 31 4.18 2.61 2.08
CA ALA A 31 3.17 2.87 3.10
C ALA A 31 2.18 1.70 3.16
N ILE A 32 2.10 1.08 4.34
CA ILE A 32 0.99 0.18 4.66
C ILE A 32 -0.18 1.04 5.11
N MET A 33 -1.33 0.88 4.47
CA MET A 33 -2.54 1.65 4.71
C MET A 33 -3.45 0.91 5.71
N PRO A 34 -3.53 1.37 6.97
CA PRO A 34 -4.27 0.67 8.01
C PRO A 34 -5.77 0.60 7.70
N GLY A 35 -6.39 -0.55 7.95
CA GLY A 35 -7.81 -0.74 7.70
C GLY A 35 -8.22 -0.68 6.21
N LEU A 36 -7.28 -0.81 5.28
CA LEU A 36 -7.54 -0.91 3.85
C LEU A 36 -7.15 -2.27 3.26
N GLY A 37 -7.90 -2.70 2.25
CA GLY A 37 -7.74 -3.99 1.57
C GLY A 37 -7.15 -3.87 0.17
N HIS A 38 -7.52 -4.82 -0.70
CA HIS A 38 -7.01 -4.93 -2.06
C HIS A 38 -7.54 -3.83 -3.00
N PHE A 39 -8.77 -3.35 -2.78
CA PHE A 39 -9.41 -2.32 -3.61
C PHE A 39 -9.74 -1.05 -2.80
N PRO A 40 -8.74 -0.37 -2.20
CA PRO A 40 -8.97 0.74 -1.29
C PRO A 40 -9.67 1.93 -1.97
N MET A 41 -9.39 2.14 -3.24
CA MET A 41 -10.03 3.18 -4.07
C MET A 41 -11.53 2.96 -4.26
N SER A 42 -12.02 1.72 -4.14
CA SER A 42 -13.43 1.36 -4.31
C SER A 42 -14.12 1.14 -2.97
N GLU A 43 -13.45 0.50 -2.01
CA GLU A 43 -14.01 0.10 -0.72
C GLU A 43 -14.03 1.25 0.29
N ALA A 44 -13.02 2.12 0.28
CA ALA A 44 -12.89 3.23 1.22
C ALA A 44 -12.15 4.43 0.58
N PRO A 45 -12.74 5.07 -0.46
CA PRO A 45 -12.06 6.09 -1.25
C PRO A 45 -11.55 7.28 -0.43
N GLN A 46 -12.29 7.74 0.59
CA GLN A 46 -11.84 8.86 1.42
C GLN A 46 -10.61 8.50 2.26
N ALA A 47 -10.56 7.28 2.81
CA ALA A 47 -9.40 6.81 3.58
C ALA A 47 -8.19 6.63 2.66
N PHE A 48 -8.38 6.03 1.48
CA PHE A 48 -7.33 5.92 0.46
C PHE A 48 -6.75 7.28 0.06
N MET A 49 -7.60 8.27 -0.20
CA MET A 49 -7.15 9.62 -0.59
C MET A 49 -6.27 10.31 0.46
N SER A 50 -6.42 9.97 1.75
CA SER A 50 -5.55 10.53 2.80
C SER A 50 -4.09 10.06 2.72
N HIS A 51 -3.80 9.00 1.96
CA HIS A 51 -2.45 8.51 1.69
C HIS A 51 -1.84 9.08 0.41
N LEU A 52 -2.60 9.87 -0.37
CA LEU A 52 -2.15 10.48 -1.63
C LEU A 52 -1.80 11.98 -1.50
N LEU A 53 -2.08 12.59 -0.36
CA LEU A 53 -1.92 14.02 -0.07
C LEU A 53 -0.72 14.27 0.86
#